data_AF-A0A316QWW0-F1
#
_entry.id   AF-A0A316QWW0-F1
#
_cell.length_a   1.000
_cell.length_b   1.000
_cell.length_c   1.000
_cell.angle_alpha   90.00
_cell.angle_beta   90.00
_cell.angle_gamma   90.00
#
_symmetry.space_group_name_H-M   'P 1'
#
loop_
_entity.id
_entity.type
_entity.pdbx_description
1 polymer ?
#
loop_
_entity_poly.entity_id
_entity_poly.type
_entity_poly.pdbx_seq_one_letter_code
_entity_poly.pdbx_strand_id
1 'polypeptide(L)'
;MTILYPAYGNLYVNLTNKCPCACTFCLRQTHEEIEQSGSLWLDREPTVEEVEKEFDKFPPDTYKDIVFCGFGEPTERLDDLLEVAEFAKKKFGKKIRINTNGLGSLIHGKDITPLLQGKIDTVSISLNTPNAEEYYKLTRNKFGIESFQAMLDFAKEATKYVPEVVMTTVETTITKEEEQECQKICDSLGVRYRIRPFED
;
A
#
# COMPACT_ATOMS: atom_id res chain seq x y z
N MET A 1 1.36 -5.35 -20.25
CA MET A 1 1.34 -4.84 -18.86
C MET A 1 0.02 -4.13 -18.52
N THR A 2 -0.53 -4.39 -17.33
CA THR A 2 -1.67 -3.63 -16.76
C THR A 2 -1.14 -2.54 -15.82
N ILE A 3 -1.27 -1.27 -16.23
CA ILE A 3 -0.80 -0.10 -15.46
C ILE A 3 -1.89 0.40 -14.51
N LEU A 4 -3.12 0.53 -15.00
CA LEU A 4 -4.30 0.92 -14.23
C LEU A 4 -5.37 -0.18 -14.33
N TYR A 5 -6.09 -0.43 -13.24
CA TYR A 5 -7.16 -1.42 -13.25
C TYR A 5 -8.32 -1.09 -12.29
N PRO A 6 -9.59 -1.28 -12.71
CA PRO A 6 -10.73 -1.19 -11.80
C PRO A 6 -10.80 -2.39 -10.84
N ALA A 7 -10.98 -2.15 -9.55
CA ALA A 7 -11.29 -3.20 -8.58
C ALA A 7 -12.06 -2.63 -7.38
N TYR A 8 -13.00 -3.38 -6.81
CA TYR A 8 -13.76 -3.00 -5.60
C TYR A 8 -14.35 -1.57 -5.62
N GLY A 9 -14.71 -1.05 -6.80
CA GLY A 9 -15.24 0.31 -7.00
C GLY A 9 -14.20 1.45 -6.96
N ASN A 10 -12.90 1.14 -6.99
CA ASN A 10 -11.80 2.09 -7.09
C ASN A 10 -11.00 1.88 -8.38
N LEU A 11 -10.14 2.85 -8.72
CA LEU A 11 -9.16 2.71 -9.79
C LEU A 11 -7.77 2.53 -9.18
N TYR A 12 -7.15 1.39 -9.47
CA TYR A 12 -5.87 1.02 -8.91
C TYR A 12 -4.73 1.40 -9.87
N VAL A 13 -3.58 1.80 -9.31
CA VAL A 13 -2.36 2.15 -10.03
C VAL A 13 -1.26 1.14 -9.67
N ASN A 14 -0.86 0.35 -10.66
CA ASN A 14 0.18 -0.67 -10.57
C ASN A 14 1.52 -0.11 -11.07
N LEU A 15 2.34 0.42 -10.16
CA LEU A 15 3.55 1.17 -10.52
C LEU A 15 4.81 0.31 -10.67
N THR A 16 4.94 -0.81 -9.96
CA THR A 16 6.20 -1.54 -9.86
C THR A 16 5.97 -2.99 -9.47
N ASN A 17 6.91 -3.86 -9.87
CA ASN A 17 7.02 -5.24 -9.38
C ASN A 17 7.97 -5.34 -8.17
N LYS A 18 8.75 -4.30 -7.87
CA LYS A 18 9.71 -4.28 -6.76
C LYS A 18 8.95 -4.26 -5.44
N CYS A 19 9.45 -5.01 -4.48
CA CYS A 19 8.94 -5.01 -3.11
C CYS A 19 10.10 -5.42 -2.21
N PRO A 20 10.30 -4.75 -1.05
CA PRO A 20 11.34 -5.17 -0.10
C PRO A 20 10.93 -6.44 0.66
N CYS A 21 9.69 -6.90 0.51
CA CYS A 21 9.11 -8.07 1.16
C CYS A 21 8.86 -9.21 0.16
N ALA A 22 8.99 -10.44 0.64
CA ALA A 22 8.61 -11.66 -0.05
C ALA A 22 7.52 -12.38 0.76
N CYS A 23 6.42 -11.69 1.08
CA CYS A 23 5.47 -12.16 2.08
C CYS A 23 4.84 -13.50 1.72
N THR A 24 4.77 -14.44 2.66
CA THR A 24 4.26 -15.82 2.47
C THR A 24 2.82 -15.87 1.99
N PHE A 25 2.01 -14.86 2.31
CA PHE A 25 0.60 -14.73 1.99
C PHE A 25 0.31 -13.78 0.79
N CYS A 26 1.34 -13.30 0.09
CA CYS A 26 1.15 -12.32 -0.97
C CYS A 26 0.49 -12.93 -2.21
N LEU A 27 -0.60 -12.33 -2.68
CA LEU A 27 -1.36 -12.77 -3.87
C LEU A 27 -0.49 -12.87 -5.13
N ARG A 28 0.60 -12.09 -5.24
CA ARG A 28 1.53 -12.19 -6.39
C ARG A 28 2.19 -13.57 -6.53
N GLN A 29 2.14 -14.43 -5.50
CA GLN A 29 2.68 -15.79 -5.55
C GLN A 29 1.70 -16.81 -6.17
N THR A 30 0.40 -16.52 -6.12
CA THR A 30 -0.68 -17.47 -6.45
C THR A 30 -1.58 -16.96 -7.57
N HIS A 31 -1.60 -15.65 -7.82
CA HIS A 31 -2.46 -14.99 -8.79
C HIS A 31 -1.62 -14.23 -9.83
N GLU A 32 -2.12 -14.21 -11.07
CA GLU A 32 -1.56 -13.36 -12.12
C GLU A 32 -2.33 -12.04 -12.25
N GLU A 33 -3.62 -12.04 -11.90
CA GLU A 33 -4.52 -10.90 -12.01
C GLU A 33 -5.37 -10.75 -10.74
N ILE A 34 -5.94 -9.57 -10.55
CA ILE A 34 -6.97 -9.28 -9.55
C ILE A 34 -8.26 -8.93 -10.28
N GLU A 35 -9.39 -9.53 -9.89
CA GLU A 35 -10.66 -9.39 -10.62
C GLU A 35 -10.46 -9.70 -12.12
N GLN A 36 -10.83 -8.79 -13.02
CA GLN A 36 -10.64 -8.92 -14.47
C GLN A 36 -9.60 -7.93 -14.99
N SER A 37 -8.56 -7.66 -14.20
CA SER A 37 -7.53 -6.66 -14.52
C SER A 37 -6.57 -7.08 -15.64
N GLY A 38 -6.53 -8.37 -16.00
CA GLY A 38 -5.41 -8.92 -16.73
C GLY A 38 -4.15 -8.99 -15.85
N SER A 39 -3.06 -9.51 -16.41
CA SER A 39 -1.84 -9.74 -15.62
C SER A 39 -1.30 -8.45 -15.00
N LEU A 40 -1.16 -8.45 -13.66
CA LEU A 40 -0.55 -7.36 -12.90
C LEU A 40 0.98 -7.44 -12.89
N TRP A 41 1.57 -8.51 -13.43
CA TRP A 41 3.01 -8.55 -13.65
C TRP A 41 3.39 -7.60 -14.79
N LEU A 42 4.17 -6.58 -14.45
CA LEU A 42 4.64 -5.61 -15.42
C LEU A 42 5.83 -6.18 -16.21
N ASP A 43 5.77 -6.10 -17.54
CA ASP A 43 6.90 -6.50 -18.42
C ASP A 43 8.13 -5.60 -18.19
N ARG A 44 7.89 -4.34 -17.82
CA ARG A 44 8.84 -3.35 -17.30
C ARG A 44 8.09 -2.31 -16.46
N GLU A 45 8.81 -1.55 -15.65
CA GLU A 45 8.20 -0.41 -14.95
C GLU A 45 7.69 0.65 -15.97
N PRO A 46 6.43 1.11 -15.86
CA PRO A 46 5.90 2.16 -16.73
C PRO A 46 6.50 3.52 -16.37
N THR A 47 6.71 4.39 -17.35
CA THR A 47 7.11 5.79 -17.10
C THR A 47 5.96 6.59 -16.50
N VAL A 48 6.24 7.74 -15.86
CA VAL A 48 5.18 8.61 -15.32
C VAL A 48 4.22 9.02 -16.43
N GLU A 49 4.73 9.41 -17.60
CA GLU A 49 3.92 9.84 -18.75
C GLU A 49 3.00 8.72 -19.26
N GLU A 50 3.46 7.47 -19.24
CA GLU A 50 2.63 6.32 -19.58
C GLU A 50 1.51 6.10 -18.58
N VAL A 51 1.79 6.23 -17.27
CA VAL A 51 0.78 6.13 -16.21
C VAL A 51 -0.25 7.25 -16.35
N GLU A 52 0.19 8.50 -16.52
CA GLU A 52 -0.69 9.66 -16.70
C GLU A 52 -1.60 9.55 -17.93
N LYS A 53 -1.04 9.08 -19.05
CA LYS A 53 -1.79 8.82 -20.29
C LYS A 53 -2.79 7.68 -20.10
N GLU A 54 -2.46 6.66 -19.31
CA GLU A 54 -3.37 5.55 -19.06
C GLU A 54 -4.66 6.03 -18.38
N PHE A 55 -4.59 7.05 -17.51
CA PHE A 55 -5.77 7.67 -16.92
C PHE A 55 -6.75 8.27 -17.94
N ASP A 56 -6.34 8.60 -19.17
CA ASP A 56 -7.26 9.07 -20.23
C ASP A 56 -8.29 8.02 -20.65
N LYS A 57 -8.01 6.74 -20.39
CA LYS A 57 -8.90 5.63 -20.73
C LYS A 57 -10.03 5.43 -19.71
N PHE A 58 -9.95 6.09 -18.56
CA PHE A 58 -10.82 5.84 -17.42
C PHE A 58 -11.68 7.07 -17.08
N PRO A 59 -13.02 6.92 -17.00
CA PRO A 59 -13.91 8.03 -16.68
C PRO A 59 -13.82 8.44 -15.19
N PRO A 60 -13.58 9.73 -14.86
CA PRO A 60 -13.41 10.18 -13.47
C PRO A 60 -14.57 9.88 -12.52
N ASP A 61 -15.81 9.96 -13.00
CA ASP A 61 -17.00 9.83 -12.15
C ASP A 61 -17.36 8.39 -11.76
N THR A 62 -16.65 7.39 -12.30
CA THR A 62 -16.91 5.97 -12.04
C THR A 62 -16.30 5.46 -10.74
N TYR A 63 -15.22 6.09 -10.25
CA TYR A 63 -14.41 5.55 -9.16
C TYR A 63 -14.59 6.31 -7.86
N LYS A 64 -14.57 5.59 -6.75
CA LYS A 64 -14.61 6.16 -5.40
C LYS A 64 -13.29 6.83 -5.04
N ASP A 65 -12.21 6.06 -5.08
CA ASP A 65 -10.84 6.51 -4.79
C ASP A 65 -9.87 6.08 -5.91
N ILE A 66 -8.69 6.71 -5.95
CA ILE A 66 -7.52 6.21 -6.68
C ILE A 66 -6.58 5.54 -5.68
N VAL A 67 -6.14 4.32 -5.99
CA VAL A 67 -5.39 3.46 -5.04
C VAL A 67 -4.06 3.02 -5.64
N PHE A 68 -2.94 3.44 -5.06
CA PHE A 68 -1.63 2.89 -5.42
C PHE A 68 -1.45 1.52 -4.75
N CYS A 69 -1.59 0.48 -5.56
CA CYS A 69 -1.50 -0.92 -5.14
C CYS A 69 -1.39 -1.79 -6.39
N GLY A 70 -0.55 -2.81 -6.32
CA GLY A 70 -0.28 -3.76 -7.39
C GLY A 70 0.52 -4.94 -6.85
N PHE A 71 1.34 -5.58 -7.68
CA PHE A 71 2.19 -6.70 -7.24
C PHE A 71 3.52 -6.27 -6.59
N GLY A 72 3.81 -4.97 -6.53
CA GLY A 72 4.94 -4.41 -5.79
C GLY A 72 4.55 -3.51 -4.63
N GLU A 73 5.57 -2.94 -4.00
CA GLU A 73 5.45 -1.90 -2.97
C GLU A 73 5.53 -0.52 -3.65
N PRO A 74 4.45 0.27 -3.65
CA PRO A 74 4.40 1.53 -4.38
C PRO A 74 5.47 2.54 -3.94
N THR A 75 5.91 2.50 -2.68
CA THR A 75 6.96 3.41 -2.18
C THR A 75 8.37 3.09 -2.70
N GLU A 76 8.60 1.96 -3.37
CA GLU A 76 9.86 1.70 -4.11
C GLU A 76 10.09 2.74 -5.24
N ARG A 77 9.01 3.37 -5.71
CA ARG A 77 9.04 4.45 -6.73
C ARG A 77 8.44 5.75 -6.17
N LEU A 78 8.96 6.22 -5.03
CA LEU A 78 8.37 7.35 -4.30
C LEU A 78 8.18 8.61 -5.14
N ASP A 79 9.20 9.05 -5.89
CA ASP A 79 9.10 10.29 -6.67
C ASP A 79 7.99 10.18 -7.74
N ASP A 80 8.01 9.09 -8.53
CA ASP A 80 6.98 8.80 -9.53
C ASP A 80 5.58 8.67 -8.91
N LEU A 81 5.48 8.04 -7.73
CA LEU A 81 4.22 7.91 -7.00
C LEU A 81 3.65 9.28 -6.63
N LEU A 82 4.49 10.20 -6.13
CA LEU A 82 4.03 11.51 -5.69
C LEU A 82 3.60 12.39 -6.86
N GLU A 83 4.33 12.31 -7.98
CA GLU A 83 3.98 13.00 -9.22
C GLU A 83 2.65 12.50 -9.79
N VAL A 84 2.50 11.18 -9.95
CA VAL A 84 1.26 10.56 -10.43
C VAL A 84 0.10 10.82 -9.47
N ALA A 85 0.32 10.82 -8.15
CA ALA A 85 -0.71 11.10 -7.16
C ALA A 85 -1.28 12.52 -7.31
N GLU A 86 -0.40 13.51 -7.48
CA GLU A 86 -0.79 14.90 -7.71
C GLU A 86 -1.56 15.07 -9.02
N PHE A 87 -1.08 14.47 -10.10
CA PHE A 87 -1.78 14.44 -11.39
C PHE A 87 -3.17 13.81 -11.27
N ALA A 88 -3.25 12.61 -10.71
CA ALA A 88 -4.49 11.85 -10.58
C ALA A 88 -5.50 12.62 -9.72
N LYS A 89 -5.05 13.24 -8.62
CA LYS A 89 -5.90 14.07 -7.75
C LYS A 89 -6.50 15.25 -8.49
N LYS A 90 -5.69 15.96 -9.29
CA LYS A 90 -6.15 17.08 -10.12
C LYS A 90 -7.13 16.64 -11.20
N LYS A 91 -6.88 15.50 -11.85
CA LYS A 91 -7.67 15.02 -12.98
C LYS A 91 -8.99 14.36 -12.56
N PHE A 92 -8.99 13.63 -11.45
CA PHE A 92 -10.15 12.85 -11.00
C PHE A 92 -10.93 13.52 -9.86
N GLY A 93 -10.31 14.42 -9.09
CA GLY A 93 -10.94 15.03 -7.93
C GLY A 93 -11.33 14.02 -6.84
N LYS A 94 -10.69 12.85 -6.82
CA LYS A 94 -10.93 11.77 -5.85
C LYS A 94 -9.82 11.73 -4.81
N LYS A 95 -10.09 11.03 -3.71
CA LYS A 95 -9.07 10.75 -2.69
C LYS A 95 -7.99 9.84 -3.26
N ILE A 96 -6.77 10.06 -2.83
CA ILE A 96 -5.63 9.21 -3.14
C ILE A 96 -5.29 8.34 -1.93
N ARG A 97 -5.28 7.02 -2.12
CA ARG A 97 -4.85 6.04 -1.13
C ARG A 97 -3.58 5.33 -1.57
N ILE A 98 -2.65 5.09 -0.65
CA ILE A 98 -1.56 4.13 -0.86
C ILE A 98 -1.80 2.89 0.00
N ASN A 99 -1.67 1.70 -0.59
CA ASN A 99 -1.56 0.46 0.16
C ASN A 99 -0.07 0.09 0.22
N THR A 100 0.49 0.01 1.42
CA THR A 100 1.94 -0.14 1.62
C THR A 100 2.23 -1.18 2.71
N ASN A 101 3.42 -1.77 2.67
CA ASN A 101 3.99 -2.52 3.79
C ASN A 101 4.49 -1.62 4.94
N GLY A 102 4.55 -0.29 4.73
CA GLY A 102 4.96 0.70 5.71
C GLY A 102 6.48 0.84 5.89
N LEU A 103 7.28 0.24 5.01
CA LEU A 103 8.74 0.26 5.07
C LEU A 103 9.37 1.34 4.18
N GLY A 104 8.56 2.26 3.64
CA GLY A 104 9.03 3.31 2.72
C GLY A 104 10.20 4.12 3.26
N SER A 105 10.19 4.49 4.54
CA SER A 105 11.31 5.22 5.14
C SER A 105 12.61 4.40 5.19
N LEU A 106 12.53 3.08 5.36
CA LEU A 106 13.71 2.19 5.28
C LEU A 106 14.19 2.02 3.84
N ILE A 107 13.29 1.94 2.87
CA ILE A 107 13.64 1.86 1.44
C ILE A 107 14.46 3.10 1.03
N HIS A 108 14.07 4.28 1.51
CA HIS A 108 14.69 5.56 1.15
C HIS A 108 15.76 6.05 2.14
N GLY A 109 15.99 5.35 3.25
CA GLY A 109 16.96 5.72 4.28
C GLY A 109 16.67 7.06 4.99
N LYS A 110 15.43 7.56 4.91
CA LYS A 110 14.97 8.83 5.50
C LYS A 110 13.47 8.79 5.74
N ASP A 111 12.96 9.64 6.62
CA ASP A 111 11.52 9.81 6.79
C ASP A 111 10.88 10.40 5.53
N ILE A 112 9.96 9.64 4.92
CA ILE A 112 9.23 10.05 3.70
C ILE A 112 7.85 10.63 4.02
N THR A 113 7.36 10.49 5.25
CA THR A 113 5.99 10.87 5.61
C THR A 113 5.65 12.35 5.39
N PRO A 114 6.58 13.32 5.54
CA PRO A 114 6.28 14.72 5.21
C PRO A 114 5.99 14.94 3.73
N LEU A 115 6.58 14.12 2.85
CA LEU A 115 6.40 14.23 1.39
C LEU A 115 5.00 13.80 0.93
N LEU A 116 4.28 13.06 1.78
CA LEU A 116 2.92 12.60 1.49
C LEU A 116 1.88 13.72 1.67
N GLN A 117 2.23 14.78 2.41
CA GLN A 117 1.31 15.84 2.79
C GLN A 117 0.68 16.53 1.56
N GLY A 118 -0.65 16.61 1.56
CA GLY A 118 -1.43 17.22 0.48
C GLY A 118 -1.59 16.34 -0.78
N LYS A 119 -0.71 15.35 -0.98
CA LYS A 119 -0.73 14.45 -2.13
C LYS A 119 -1.50 13.17 -1.86
N ILE A 120 -1.33 12.60 -0.67
CA ILE A 120 -1.97 11.35 -0.24
C ILE A 120 -3.01 11.66 0.84
N ASP A 121 -4.22 11.11 0.68
CA ASP A 121 -5.33 11.29 1.62
C ASP A 121 -5.44 10.15 2.63
N THR A 122 -5.07 8.93 2.21
CA THR A 122 -5.09 7.74 3.08
C THR A 122 -3.84 6.89 2.90
N VAL A 123 -3.21 6.50 4.01
CA VAL A 123 -2.14 5.48 4.03
C VAL A 123 -2.68 4.21 4.69
N SER A 124 -2.74 3.11 3.94
CA SER A 124 -3.18 1.78 4.43
C SER A 124 -1.97 0.85 4.55
N ILE A 125 -1.56 0.56 5.79
CA ILE A 125 -0.34 -0.18 6.14
C ILE A 125 -0.67 -1.64 6.46
N SER A 126 0.18 -2.56 6.02
CA SER A 126 0.02 -4.00 6.27
C SER A 126 0.74 -4.42 7.57
N LEU A 127 0.01 -4.48 8.68
CA LEU A 127 0.49 -4.90 10.01
C LEU A 127 0.64 -6.42 10.11
N ASN A 128 -0.41 -7.16 9.75
CA ASN A 128 -0.49 -8.64 9.68
C ASN A 128 -0.22 -9.45 10.97
N THR A 129 0.45 -8.93 11.99
CA THR A 129 0.66 -9.62 13.27
C THR A 129 1.14 -8.60 14.32
N PRO A 130 0.85 -8.79 15.62
CA PRO A 130 1.35 -7.91 16.68
C PRO A 130 2.81 -8.23 17.08
N ASN A 131 3.41 -9.29 16.54
CA ASN A 131 4.72 -9.79 16.95
C ASN A 131 5.81 -9.50 15.90
N ALA A 132 6.94 -8.95 16.33
CA ALA A 132 8.03 -8.58 15.42
C ALA A 132 8.73 -9.76 14.74
N GLU A 133 8.93 -10.88 15.45
CA GLU A 133 9.53 -12.09 14.86
C GLU A 133 8.59 -12.72 13.84
N GLU A 134 7.29 -12.79 14.18
CA GLU A 134 6.29 -13.33 13.26
C GLU A 134 6.11 -12.41 12.04
N TYR A 135 6.14 -11.09 12.23
CA TYR A 135 6.13 -10.13 11.14
C TYR A 135 7.29 -10.38 10.18
N TYR A 136 8.49 -10.60 10.71
CA TYR A 136 9.66 -10.91 9.90
C TYR A 136 9.51 -12.26 9.16
N LYS A 137 9.03 -13.31 9.81
CA LYS A 137 8.77 -14.62 9.18
C LYS A 137 7.72 -14.53 8.07
N LEU A 138 6.63 -13.80 8.32
CA LEU A 138 5.53 -13.64 7.37
C LEU A 138 5.95 -12.78 6.18
N THR A 139 6.63 -11.66 6.40
CA THR A 139 7.01 -10.72 5.32
C THR A 139 8.29 -11.11 4.59
N ARG A 140 9.20 -11.84 5.25
CA ARG A 140 10.54 -12.19 4.76
C ARG A 140 11.25 -10.98 4.14
N ASN A 141 11.10 -9.83 4.80
CA ASN A 141 11.60 -8.56 4.29
C ASN A 141 13.12 -8.48 4.38
N LYS A 142 13.75 -7.65 3.53
CA LYS A 142 15.21 -7.51 3.46
C LYS A 142 15.85 -6.77 4.65
N PHE A 143 15.07 -6.22 5.59
CA PHE A 143 15.56 -5.34 6.65
C PHE A 143 15.67 -6.01 8.03
N GLY A 144 15.18 -7.24 8.19
CA GLY A 144 15.26 -7.97 9.46
C GLY A 144 14.15 -7.61 10.45
N ILE A 145 14.29 -8.04 11.70
CA ILE A 145 13.25 -7.91 12.75
C ILE A 145 12.92 -6.44 13.07
N GLU A 146 13.92 -5.54 12.95
CA GLU A 146 13.79 -4.08 13.14
C GLU A 146 12.71 -3.43 12.23
N SER A 147 12.39 -4.08 11.11
CA SER A 147 11.34 -3.63 10.18
C SER A 147 9.96 -3.46 10.84
N PHE A 148 9.66 -4.24 11.87
CA PHE A 148 8.39 -4.13 12.58
C PHE A 148 8.28 -2.76 13.26
N GLN A 149 9.29 -2.38 14.05
CA GLN A 149 9.29 -1.08 14.72
C GLN A 149 9.32 0.06 13.71
N ALA A 150 10.13 -0.05 12.66
CA ALA A 150 10.18 0.97 11.60
C ALA A 150 8.82 1.18 10.89
N MET A 151 8.05 0.10 10.69
CA MET A 151 6.70 0.18 10.14
C MET A 151 5.72 0.84 11.12
N LEU A 152 5.82 0.58 12.42
CA LEU A 152 5.01 1.28 13.44
C LEU A 152 5.37 2.77 13.53
N ASP A 153 6.66 3.10 13.48
CA ASP A 153 7.14 4.48 13.48
C ASP A 153 6.65 5.23 12.25
N PHE A 154 6.71 4.60 11.06
CA PHE A 154 6.15 5.15 9.84
C PHE A 154 4.64 5.42 9.97
N ALA A 155 3.87 4.48 10.54
CA ALA A 155 2.44 4.65 10.77
C ALA A 155 2.16 5.87 11.67
N LYS A 156 2.92 6.00 12.76
CA LYS A 156 2.80 7.12 13.69
C LYS A 156 3.17 8.45 13.04
N GLU A 157 4.30 8.52 12.35
CA GLU A 157 4.75 9.76 11.69
C GLU A 157 3.80 10.19 10.58
N ALA A 158 3.23 9.25 9.83
CA ALA A 158 2.24 9.54 8.79
C ALA A 158 1.00 10.26 9.32
N THR A 159 0.59 10.03 10.58
CA THR A 159 -0.58 10.71 11.19
C THR A 159 -0.42 12.23 11.28
N LYS A 160 0.82 12.75 11.24
CA LYS A 160 1.11 14.19 11.28
C LYS A 160 0.84 14.88 9.94
N TYR A 161 0.85 14.12 8.85
CA TYR A 161 0.89 14.65 7.48
C TYR A 161 -0.26 14.18 6.60
N VAL A 162 -0.84 13.02 6.90
CA VAL A 162 -1.91 12.40 6.10
C VAL A 162 -3.23 12.39 6.91
N PRO A 163 -4.38 12.74 6.28
CA PRO A 163 -5.68 12.77 6.96
C PRO A 163 -6.12 11.45 7.60
N GLU A 164 -5.86 10.31 6.96
CA GLU A 164 -6.24 9.00 7.47
C GLU A 164 -5.09 8.00 7.37
N VAL A 165 -4.73 7.39 8.50
CA VAL A 165 -3.81 6.25 8.56
C VAL A 165 -4.57 5.04 9.08
N VAL A 166 -4.49 3.96 8.32
CA VAL A 166 -5.14 2.68 8.63
C VAL A 166 -4.08 1.60 8.65
N MET A 167 -4.07 0.77 9.70
CA MET A 167 -3.28 -0.45 9.74
C MET A 167 -4.20 -1.65 9.57
N THR A 168 -3.74 -2.63 8.80
CA THR A 168 -4.56 -3.77 8.39
C THR A 168 -3.85 -5.09 8.60
N THR A 169 -4.64 -6.10 8.93
CA THR A 169 -4.24 -7.50 9.01
C THR A 169 -5.03 -8.29 7.98
N VAL A 170 -4.54 -9.48 7.65
CA VAL A 170 -5.28 -10.46 6.84
C VAL A 170 -5.82 -11.52 7.80
N GLU A 171 -7.08 -11.91 7.64
CA GLU A 171 -7.74 -12.82 8.60
C GLU A 171 -6.97 -14.13 8.84
N THR A 172 -6.29 -14.66 7.82
CA THR A 172 -5.48 -15.89 7.91
C THR A 172 -4.11 -15.72 8.59
N THR A 173 -3.72 -14.48 8.92
CA THR A 173 -2.40 -14.18 9.51
C THR A 173 -2.42 -14.03 11.03
N ILE A 174 -3.59 -13.99 11.66
CA ILE A 174 -3.75 -13.72 13.09
C ILE A 174 -4.84 -14.58 13.73
N THR A 175 -4.66 -14.85 15.02
CA THR A 175 -5.69 -15.35 15.94
C THR A 175 -6.57 -14.21 16.46
N LYS A 176 -7.66 -14.55 17.16
CA LYS A 176 -8.54 -13.55 17.80
C LYS A 176 -7.84 -12.79 18.92
N GLU A 177 -6.95 -13.45 19.64
CA GLU A 177 -6.12 -12.85 20.67
C GLU A 177 -5.15 -11.83 20.06
N GLU A 178 -4.46 -12.22 18.97
CA GLU A 178 -3.57 -11.33 18.22
C GLU A 178 -4.31 -10.15 17.57
N GLU A 179 -5.57 -10.34 17.17
CA GLU A 179 -6.42 -9.24 16.68
C GLU A 179 -6.59 -8.14 17.73
N GLN A 180 -6.83 -8.53 18.99
CA GLN A 180 -6.97 -7.57 20.10
C GLN A 180 -5.64 -6.86 20.38
N GLU A 181 -4.51 -7.55 20.23
CA GLU A 181 -3.19 -6.94 20.37
C GLU A 181 -2.89 -5.97 19.23
N CYS A 182 -3.25 -6.32 17.99
CA CYS A 182 -3.16 -5.40 16.84
C CYS A 182 -4.02 -4.15 17.06
N GLN A 183 -5.24 -4.30 17.57
CA GLN A 183 -6.10 -3.16 17.92
C GLN A 183 -5.42 -2.25 18.96
N LYS A 184 -4.85 -2.81 20.03
CA LYS A 184 -4.12 -2.03 21.05
C LYS A 184 -2.92 -1.28 20.47
N ILE A 185 -2.17 -1.90 19.56
CA ILE A 185 -1.07 -1.24 18.84
C ILE A 185 -1.63 -0.03 18.07
N CYS A 186 -2.68 -0.23 17.28
CA CYS A 186 -3.29 0.83 16.47
C CYS A 186 -3.80 1.99 17.34
N ASP A 187 -4.49 1.68 18.44
CA ASP A 187 -4.98 2.67 19.40
C ASP A 187 -3.84 3.50 19.99
N SER A 188 -2.72 2.86 20.35
CA SER A 188 -1.55 3.54 20.90
C SER A 188 -0.84 4.47 19.91
N LEU A 189 -0.96 4.17 18.61
CA LEU A 189 -0.41 4.98 17.53
C LEU A 189 -1.38 6.06 17.05
N GLY A 190 -2.64 6.03 17.49
CA GLY A 190 -3.69 6.95 17.02
C GLY A 190 -4.13 6.66 15.59
N VAL A 191 -4.04 5.41 15.15
CA VAL A 191 -4.40 4.98 13.78
C VAL A 191 -5.60 4.04 13.81
N ARG A 192 -6.33 3.97 12.70
CA ARG A 192 -7.48 3.08 12.57
C ARG A 192 -7.01 1.65 12.32
N TYR A 193 -7.61 0.67 12.99
CA TYR A 193 -7.43 -0.74 12.67
C TYR A 193 -8.54 -1.26 11.74
N ARG A 194 -8.20 -2.18 10.83
CA ARG A 194 -9.16 -2.90 9.98
C ARG A 194 -8.64 -4.28 9.58
N ILE A 195 -9.39 -5.33 9.87
CA ILE A 195 -9.13 -6.68 9.33
C ILE A 195 -9.63 -6.80 7.88
N ARG A 196 -8.86 -7.49 7.03
CA ARG A 196 -9.23 -7.80 5.65
C ARG A 196 -9.54 -9.29 5.51
N PRO A 197 -10.56 -9.68 4.73
CA PRO A 197 -10.75 -11.08 4.38
C PRO A 197 -9.55 -11.58 3.57
N PHE A 198 -9.27 -12.88 3.68
CA PHE A 198 -8.33 -13.53 2.77
C PHE A 198 -8.99 -13.75 1.40
N GLU A 199 -8.24 -13.53 0.33
CA GLU A 199 -8.68 -13.78 -1.04
C GLU A 199 -7.95 -15.03 -1.53
N ASP A 200 -8.70 -16.10 -1.81
CA ASP A 200 -8.21 -17.38 -2.32
C ASP A 200 -7.81 -17.32 -3.81
#